data_AF-A0A6J2JYL9-F1
#
_entry.id   AF-A0A6J2JYL9-F1
#
_cell.length_a   1.000
_cell.length_b   1.000
_cell.length_c   1.000
_cell.angle_alpha   90.00
_cell.angle_beta   90.00
_cell.angle_gamma   90.00
#
_symmetry.space_group_name_H-M   'P 1'
#
loop_
_entity.id
_entity.type
_entity.pdbx_description
1 polymer ?
#
loop_
_entity_poly.entity_id
_entity_poly.type
_entity_poly.pdbx_seq_one_letter_code
_entity_poly.pdbx_strand_id
1 'polypeptide(L)'
;MSNGEYRQVWRIVFRNFINSLRPKQVTGNNVGKDYIGNTYFEIPASPSEGKRKPSRWYDPPKGQDFQNPIPAEWESWLRMRRKEPPSEEEIAKNVAIAQIKKENAAKIEMKRLAEGGSLPAVPERGPQSYPTYDEYSTGDSEGVHSNKK
;
A
#
# COMPACT_ATOMS: atom_id res chain seq x y z
N MET A 1 -12.96 -56.57 -19.20
CA MET A 1 -13.07 -55.99 -17.85
C MET A 1 -12.08 -54.84 -17.74
N SER A 2 -12.57 -53.60 -17.71
CA SER A 2 -11.77 -52.36 -17.75
C SER A 2 -11.16 -52.02 -16.38
N ASN A 3 -10.06 -52.67 -16.02
CA ASN A 3 -9.32 -52.39 -14.78
C ASN A 3 -8.37 -51.16 -14.90
N GLY A 4 -8.76 -50.13 -15.67
CA GLY A 4 -7.87 -49.04 -16.09
C GLY A 4 -7.90 -47.77 -15.24
N GLU A 5 -9.00 -47.45 -14.57
CA GLU A 5 -9.21 -46.09 -14.03
C GLU A 5 -8.95 -45.98 -12.51
N TYR A 6 -9.22 -47.02 -11.73
CA TYR A 6 -9.15 -46.96 -10.26
C TYR A 6 -7.74 -47.11 -9.65
N ARG A 7 -6.78 -47.67 -10.41
CA ARG A 7 -5.42 -47.95 -9.90
C ARG A 7 -4.58 -46.70 -9.62
N GLN A 8 -4.97 -45.55 -10.15
CA GLN A 8 -4.22 -44.30 -9.99
C GLN A 8 -4.78 -43.39 -8.91
N VAL A 9 -6.05 -43.55 -8.51
CA VAL A 9 -6.70 -42.68 -7.52
C VAL A 9 -6.01 -42.79 -6.15
N TRP A 10 -5.75 -44.02 -5.68
CA TRP A 10 -5.03 -44.23 -4.42
C TRP A 10 -3.59 -43.70 -4.45
N ARG A 11 -2.91 -43.78 -5.60
CA ARG A 11 -1.58 -43.17 -5.80
C ARG A 11 -1.65 -41.65 -5.74
N ILE A 12 -2.69 -41.03 -6.31
CA ILE A 12 -2.89 -39.58 -6.26
C ILE A 12 -3.16 -39.13 -4.83
N VAL A 13 -4.04 -39.82 -4.10
CA VAL A 13 -4.36 -39.53 -2.69
C VAL A 13 -3.11 -39.66 -1.82
N PHE A 14 -2.36 -40.75 -1.95
CA PHE A 14 -1.12 -40.96 -1.19
C PHE A 14 -0.05 -39.91 -1.55
N ARG A 15 0.12 -39.57 -2.83
CA ARG A 15 1.03 -38.50 -3.28
C ARG A 15 0.64 -37.15 -2.68
N ASN A 16 -0.65 -36.81 -2.66
CA ASN A 16 -1.13 -35.57 -2.06
C ASN A 16 -0.92 -35.54 -0.54
N PHE A 17 -1.12 -36.67 0.16
CA PHE A 17 -0.86 -36.81 1.58
C PHE A 17 0.64 -36.64 1.94
N ILE A 18 1.54 -37.27 1.19
CA ILE A 18 2.98 -37.07 1.39
C ILE A 18 3.38 -35.62 1.06
N ASN A 19 2.78 -35.03 0.02
CA ASN A 19 3.02 -33.63 -0.32
C ASN A 19 2.52 -32.66 0.77
N SER A 20 1.44 -32.98 1.49
CA SER A 20 0.94 -32.12 2.58
C SER A 20 1.84 -32.12 3.82
N LEU A 21 2.70 -33.14 3.96
CA LEU A 21 3.71 -33.22 5.03
C LEU A 21 5.03 -32.53 4.67
N ARG A 22 5.22 -32.07 3.42
CA ARG A 22 6.43 -31.34 3.05
C ARG A 22 6.43 -29.96 3.74
N PRO A 23 7.53 -29.58 4.39
CA PRO A 23 7.64 -28.27 5.02
C PRO A 23 7.55 -27.18 3.95
N LYS A 24 6.64 -26.23 4.14
CA LYS A 24 6.57 -25.03 3.31
C LYS A 24 7.76 -24.12 3.64
N GLN A 25 8.20 -23.31 2.68
CA GLN A 25 9.16 -22.24 2.97
C GLN A 25 8.56 -21.30 4.03
N VAL A 26 9.08 -21.35 5.25
CA VAL A 26 8.69 -20.48 6.37
C VAL A 26 9.58 -19.23 6.39
N THR A 27 10.85 -19.36 5.99
CA THR A 27 11.82 -18.28 5.96
C THR A 27 11.77 -17.51 4.64
N GLY A 28 11.54 -16.20 4.71
CA GLY A 28 11.65 -15.33 3.55
C GLY A 28 13.10 -15.11 3.13
N ASN A 29 13.29 -14.83 1.85
CA ASN A 29 14.58 -14.40 1.32
C ASN A 29 14.85 -12.96 1.77
N ASN A 30 16.06 -12.68 2.27
CA ASN A 30 16.45 -11.31 2.60
C ASN A 30 16.63 -10.50 1.31
N VAL A 31 15.82 -9.45 1.15
CA VAL A 31 15.79 -8.61 -0.04
C VAL A 31 16.69 -7.39 0.13
N GLY A 32 16.68 -6.78 1.31
CA GLY A 32 17.46 -5.58 1.58
C GLY A 32 17.11 -4.89 2.89
N LYS A 33 17.76 -3.75 3.12
CA LYS A 33 17.54 -2.88 4.28
C LYS A 33 17.28 -1.45 3.83
N ASP A 34 16.48 -0.72 4.60
CA ASP A 34 16.31 0.72 4.39
C ASP A 34 17.31 1.56 5.21
N TYR A 35 17.26 2.88 5.02
CA TYR A 35 18.09 3.84 5.76
C TYR A 35 17.71 3.95 7.26
N ILE A 36 16.58 3.38 7.68
CA ILE A 36 16.11 3.36 9.07
C ILE A 36 16.65 2.12 9.80
N GLY A 37 16.99 1.06 9.05
CA GLY A 37 17.49 -0.22 9.56
C GLY A 37 16.44 -1.34 9.57
N ASN A 38 15.28 -1.15 8.95
CA ASN A 38 14.30 -2.22 8.73
C ASN A 38 14.87 -3.23 7.73
N THR A 39 14.65 -4.52 7.97
CA THR A 39 15.07 -5.60 7.07
C THR A 39 13.85 -6.19 6.36
N TYR A 40 13.90 -6.27 5.04
CA TYR A 40 12.78 -6.66 4.20
C TYR A 40 12.95 -8.07 3.66
N PHE A 41 11.85 -8.83 3.65
CA PHE A 41 11.82 -10.23 3.24
C PHE A 41 10.76 -10.51 2.18
N GLU A 42 11.04 -11.46 1.30
CA GLU A 42 10.10 -11.95 0.29
C GLU A 42 10.12 -13.47 0.17
N ILE A 43 8.93 -14.07 0.14
CA ILE A 43 8.72 -15.44 -0.36
C ILE A 43 8.13 -15.31 -1.77
N PRO A 44 8.80 -15.85 -2.80
CA PRO A 44 8.31 -15.77 -4.17
C PRO A 44 6.98 -16.51 -4.33
N ALA A 45 6.21 -16.11 -5.35
CA ALA A 45 4.99 -16.84 -5.72
C ALA A 45 5.37 -18.26 -6.16
N SER A 46 4.62 -19.25 -5.66
CA SER A 46 4.73 -20.65 -6.08
C SER A 46 3.38 -21.09 -6.66
N PRO A 47 3.14 -20.89 -7.97
CA PRO A 47 1.89 -21.29 -8.61
C PRO A 47 1.59 -22.78 -8.50
N SER A 48 2.63 -23.63 -8.47
CA SER A 48 2.50 -25.08 -8.28
C SER A 48 1.91 -25.45 -6.91
N GLU A 49 2.11 -24.61 -5.89
CA GLU A 49 1.53 -24.76 -4.55
C GLU A 49 0.22 -23.96 -4.38
N GLY A 50 -0.30 -23.34 -5.44
CA GLY A 50 -1.48 -22.48 -5.38
C GLY A 50 -1.23 -21.07 -4.85
N LYS A 51 0.02 -20.69 -4.55
CA LYS A 51 0.41 -19.35 -4.11
C LYS A 51 0.67 -18.46 -5.33
N ARG A 52 -0.34 -17.72 -5.76
CA ARG A 52 -0.26 -16.85 -6.96
C ARG A 52 0.48 -15.53 -6.74
N LYS A 53 0.54 -15.04 -5.51
CA LYS A 53 1.21 -13.78 -5.16
C LYS A 53 2.39 -14.04 -4.23
N PRO A 54 3.48 -13.25 -4.32
CA PRO A 54 4.54 -13.32 -3.33
C PRO A 54 4.00 -12.90 -1.96
N SER A 55 4.70 -13.27 -0.90
CA SER A 55 4.45 -12.78 0.45
C SER A 55 5.61 -11.90 0.86
N ARG A 56 5.33 -10.66 1.30
CA ARG A 56 6.33 -9.65 1.63
C ARG A 56 6.06 -9.11 3.02
N TRP A 57 7.11 -8.97 3.82
CA TRP A 57 7.05 -8.38 5.15
C TRP A 57 8.40 -7.74 5.48
N TYR A 58 8.45 -7.06 6.62
CA TYR A 58 9.69 -6.50 7.15
C TYR A 58 9.77 -6.74 8.65
N ASP A 59 10.99 -6.84 9.14
CA ASP A 59 11.28 -6.85 10.56
C ASP A 59 11.97 -5.51 10.93
N PRO A 60 11.43 -4.79 11.91
CA PRO A 60 12.07 -3.58 12.39
C PRO A 60 13.32 -3.88 13.22
N PRO A 61 14.23 -2.90 13.40
CA PRO A 61 15.38 -3.07 14.29
C PRO A 61 14.92 -3.28 15.73
N LYS A 62 15.73 -4.03 16.51
CA LYS A 62 15.41 -4.38 17.90
C LYS A 62 15.06 -3.14 18.73
N GLY A 63 13.87 -3.13 19.33
CA GLY A 63 13.39 -2.03 20.20
C GLY A 63 12.59 -0.94 19.49
N GLN A 64 12.36 -1.04 18.18
CA GLN A 64 11.44 -0.16 17.45
C GLN A 64 10.26 -0.96 16.93
N ASP A 65 9.27 -1.19 17.79
CA ASP A 65 8.09 -1.97 17.43
C ASP A 65 7.11 -1.12 16.58
N PHE A 66 7.36 -1.07 15.27
CA PHE A 66 6.46 -0.53 14.25
C PHE A 66 6.02 0.94 14.41
N GLN A 67 6.67 1.72 15.27
CA GLN A 67 6.31 3.11 15.54
C GLN A 67 6.71 4.08 14.43
N ASN A 68 7.80 3.77 13.73
CA ASN A 68 8.34 4.66 12.69
C ASN A 68 7.61 4.45 11.37
N PRO A 69 7.26 5.53 10.64
CA PRO A 69 6.69 5.40 9.31
C PRO A 69 7.71 4.75 8.37
N ILE A 70 7.22 3.82 7.57
CA ILE A 70 8.01 3.11 6.55
C ILE A 70 8.36 4.09 5.42
N PRO A 71 9.56 4.03 4.82
CA PRO A 71 9.85 4.79 3.61
C PRO A 71 8.86 4.47 2.49
N ALA A 72 8.44 5.49 1.73
CA ALA A 72 7.36 5.37 0.74
C ALA A 72 7.66 4.36 -0.39
N GLU A 73 8.94 4.22 -0.73
CA GLU A 73 9.45 3.28 -1.73
C GLU A 73 9.22 1.83 -1.28
N TRP A 74 9.61 1.54 -0.04
CA TRP A 74 9.47 0.22 0.59
C TRP A 74 8.01 -0.10 0.90
N GLU A 75 7.23 0.87 1.34
CA GLU A 75 5.78 0.71 1.52
C GLU A 75 5.10 0.30 0.20
N SER A 76 5.47 0.95 -0.90
CA SER A 76 4.90 0.63 -2.22
C SER A 76 5.27 -0.77 -2.69
N TRP A 77 6.47 -1.25 -2.37
CA TRP A 77 6.88 -2.62 -2.64
C TRP A 77 6.17 -3.64 -1.75
N LEU A 78 6.05 -3.39 -0.43
CA LEU A 78 5.29 -4.23 0.50
C LEU A 78 3.83 -4.38 0.09
N ARG A 79 3.20 -3.29 -0.37
CA ARG A 79 1.81 -3.26 -0.86
C ARG A 79 1.63 -3.82 -2.27
N MET A 80 2.65 -4.45 -2.86
CA MET A 80 2.60 -5.03 -4.20
C MET A 80 2.35 -4.02 -5.33
N ARG A 81 2.52 -2.71 -5.08
CA ARG A 81 2.43 -1.69 -6.15
C ARG A 81 3.66 -1.71 -7.04
N ARG A 82 4.82 -2.04 -6.47
CA ARG A 82 6.08 -2.27 -7.20
C ARG A 82 6.38 -3.76 -7.27
N LYS A 83 6.85 -4.22 -8.43
CA LYS A 83 7.30 -5.62 -8.60
C LYS A 83 8.68 -5.82 -7.98
N GLU A 84 9.61 -4.91 -8.28
CA GLU A 84 11.00 -4.94 -7.83
C GLU A 84 11.20 -4.06 -6.59
N PRO A 85 12.12 -4.46 -5.68
CA PRO A 85 12.46 -3.64 -4.53
C PRO A 85 13.15 -2.34 -4.96
N PRO A 86 13.08 -1.28 -4.15
CA PRO A 86 13.77 -0.03 -4.46
C PRO A 86 15.30 -0.19 -4.44
N SER A 87 15.98 0.51 -5.34
CA SER A 87 17.45 0.55 -5.39
C SER A 87 18.00 1.61 -4.41
N GLU A 88 19.21 1.37 -3.88
CA GLU A 88 19.91 2.30 -3.00
C GLU A 88 20.10 3.68 -3.65
N GLU A 89 20.41 3.72 -4.95
CA GLU A 89 20.56 4.96 -5.70
C GLU A 89 19.24 5.74 -5.82
N GLU A 90 18.12 5.03 -6.00
CA GLU A 90 16.78 5.64 -6.08
C GLU A 90 16.43 6.28 -4.74
N ILE A 91 16.66 5.56 -3.65
CA ILE A 91 16.42 6.03 -2.28
C ILE A 91 17.25 7.30 -2.01
N ALA A 92 18.55 7.28 -2.34
CA ALA A 92 19.42 8.45 -2.15
C ALA A 92 18.93 9.69 -2.93
N LYS A 93 18.51 9.49 -4.18
CA LYS A 93 17.94 10.58 -5.02
C LYS A 93 16.66 11.13 -4.42
N ASN A 94 15.76 10.27 -3.95
CA ASN A 94 14.49 10.70 -3.36
C ASN A 94 14.70 11.45 -2.04
N VAL A 95 15.64 11.02 -1.20
CA VAL A 95 16.03 11.73 0.02
C VAL A 95 16.56 13.12 -0.30
N ALA A 96 17.43 13.25 -1.31
CA ALA A 96 17.94 14.56 -1.74
C ALA A 96 16.81 15.48 -2.25
N ILE A 97 15.88 14.96 -3.05
CA ILE A 97 14.71 15.71 -3.52
C ILE A 97 13.83 16.15 -2.34
N ALA A 98 13.60 15.29 -1.35
CA ALA A 98 12.82 15.63 -0.16
C ALA A 98 13.45 16.76 0.65
N GLN A 99 14.79 16.74 0.81
CA GLN A 99 15.54 17.81 1.47
C GLN A 99 15.41 19.15 0.73
N ILE A 100 15.63 19.15 -0.59
CA ILE A 100 15.48 20.35 -1.43
C ILE A 100 14.06 20.92 -1.33
N LYS A 101 13.03 20.06 -1.36
CA LYS A 101 11.63 20.48 -1.20
C LYS A 101 11.38 21.11 0.16
N LYS A 102 11.95 20.56 1.24
CA LYS A 102 11.85 21.10 2.59
C LYS A 102 12.45 22.51 2.67
N GLU A 103 13.64 22.71 2.09
CA GLU A 103 14.29 24.03 2.05
C GLU A 103 13.48 25.04 1.22
N ASN A 104 13.00 24.63 0.05
CA ASN A 104 12.20 25.49 -0.81
C ASN A 104 10.86 25.86 -0.17
N ALA A 105 10.20 24.92 0.50
CA ALA A 105 8.99 25.18 1.28
C ALA A 105 9.25 26.21 2.39
N ALA A 106 10.34 26.05 3.15
CA ALA A 106 10.73 27.00 4.18
C ALA A 106 11.00 28.41 3.61
N LYS A 107 11.65 28.51 2.45
CA LYS A 107 11.88 29.79 1.76
C LYS A 107 10.56 30.45 1.32
N ILE A 108 9.62 29.68 0.78
CA ILE A 108 8.30 30.18 0.38
C ILE A 108 7.51 30.65 1.60
N GLU A 109 7.56 29.88 2.70
CA GLU A 109 6.89 30.24 3.94
C GLU A 109 7.48 31.52 4.56
N MET A 110 8.80 31.67 4.60
CA MET A 110 9.44 32.92 5.05
C MET A 110 9.00 34.12 4.21
N LYS A 111 8.93 33.98 2.88
CA LYS A 111 8.42 35.05 1.99
C LYS A 111 6.95 35.37 2.30
N ARG A 112 6.10 34.35 2.46
CA ARG A 112 4.68 34.51 2.81
C ARG A 112 4.50 35.24 4.14
N LEU A 113 5.30 34.91 5.15
CA LEU A 113 5.28 35.60 6.46
C LEU A 113 5.75 37.06 6.34
N ALA A 114 6.80 37.33 5.56
CA ALA A 114 7.31 38.69 5.35
C ALA A 114 6.31 39.58 4.59
N GLU A 115 5.56 39.01 3.66
CA GLU A 115 4.48 39.70 2.92
C GLU A 115 3.19 39.85 3.74
N GLY A 116 3.15 39.37 4.98
CA GLY A 116 1.97 39.44 5.85
C GLY A 116 0.80 38.56 5.39
N GLY A 117 1.05 37.61 4.48
CA GLY A 117 0.01 36.70 4.01
C GLY A 117 -0.54 35.84 5.15
N SER A 118 -1.83 35.52 5.12
CA SER A 118 -2.42 34.46 5.95
C SER A 118 -2.26 33.10 5.26
N LEU A 119 -2.43 31.99 5.99
CA LEU A 119 -2.58 30.69 5.33
C LEU A 119 -3.85 30.74 4.48
N PRO A 120 -3.93 30.00 3.35
CA PRO A 120 -5.18 29.86 2.63
C PRO A 120 -6.24 29.34 3.61
N ALA A 121 -7.36 30.06 3.71
CA ALA A 121 -8.45 29.64 4.56
C ALA A 121 -8.94 28.26 4.10
N VAL A 122 -9.10 27.32 5.04
CA VAL A 122 -9.79 26.07 4.75
C VAL A 122 -11.21 26.46 4.31
N PRO A 123 -11.65 26.10 3.09
CA PRO A 123 -12.99 26.44 2.64
C PRO A 123 -14.00 25.88 3.64
N GLU A 124 -14.94 26.70 4.11
CA GLU A 124 -15.94 26.30 5.11
C GLU A 124 -16.84 25.16 4.65
N ARG A 125 -16.99 24.99 3.33
CA ARG A 125 -17.71 23.85 2.74
C ARG A 125 -16.73 22.71 2.50
N GLY A 126 -17.05 21.55 3.08
CA GLY A 126 -16.38 20.29 2.75
C GLY A 126 -16.45 19.98 1.24
N PRO A 127 -15.63 19.04 0.75
CA PRO A 127 -15.59 18.70 -0.67
C PRO A 127 -16.98 18.28 -1.15
N GLN A 128 -17.62 19.15 -1.93
CA GLN A 128 -18.83 18.80 -2.68
C GLN A 128 -18.43 17.66 -3.62
N SER A 129 -19.19 16.56 -3.59
CA SER A 129 -18.84 15.36 -4.37
C SER A 129 -18.89 15.60 -5.88
N TYR A 130 -19.62 16.62 -6.33
CA TYR A 130 -19.80 16.97 -7.73
C TYR A 130 -19.96 18.49 -7.91
N PRO A 131 -19.55 19.07 -9.06
CA PRO A 131 -19.86 20.45 -9.40
C PRO A 131 -21.37 20.67 -9.49
N THR A 132 -21.89 21.69 -8.80
CA THR A 132 -23.27 22.13 -8.97
C THR A 132 -23.34 23.01 -10.22
N TYR A 133 -24.21 22.66 -11.15
CA TYR A 133 -24.48 23.44 -12.35
C TYR A 133 -25.88 24.06 -12.22
N ASP A 134 -25.98 25.37 -12.44
CA ASP A 134 -27.26 26.11 -12.32
C ASP A 134 -28.35 25.58 -13.27
N GLU A 135 -27.96 24.95 -14.38
CA GLU A 135 -28.85 24.33 -15.37
C GLU A 135 -29.50 23.02 -14.89
N TYR A 136 -28.95 22.35 -13.87
CA TYR A 136 -29.50 21.13 -13.31
C TYR A 136 -29.98 21.38 -11.87
N SER A 137 -31.23 21.84 -11.74
CA SER A 137 -31.91 21.84 -10.44
C SER A 137 -32.02 20.40 -9.95
N THR A 138 -31.32 20.09 -8.87
CA THR A 138 -31.54 18.84 -8.14
C THR A 138 -32.94 18.99 -7.56
N GLY A 139 -33.89 18.18 -8.02
CA GLY A 139 -35.32 18.32 -7.74
C GLY A 139 -35.69 18.07 -6.27
N ASP A 140 -35.12 18.84 -5.36
CA ASP A 140 -35.62 18.99 -4.00
C ASP A 140 -36.88 19.85 -4.10
N SER A 141 -38.02 19.20 -3.92
CA SER A 141 -39.31 19.87 -3.81
C SER A 141 -39.28 20.84 -2.63
N GLU A 142 -39.01 22.12 -2.89
CA GLU A 142 -39.13 23.16 -1.89
C GLU A 142 -40.59 23.23 -1.37
N GLY A 143 -40.77 22.79 -0.13
CA GLY A 143 -41.66 23.39 0.86
C GLY A 143 -43.15 23.56 0.50
N VAL A 144 -43.96 22.53 0.72
CA VAL A 144 -45.39 22.71 1.05
C VAL A 144 -45.77 21.83 2.25
N HIS A 145 -45.21 22.12 3.43
CA HIS A 145 -45.88 21.72 4.67
C HIS A 145 -46.88 22.81 5.05
N SER A 146 -48.11 22.61 4.58
CA SER A 146 -49.30 23.36 5.00
C SER A 146 -49.51 23.20 6.51
N ASN A 147 -49.23 24.25 7.27
CA ASN A 147 -49.80 24.40 8.61
C ASN A 147 -51.25 24.88 8.46
N LYS A 148 -52.23 23.98 8.57
CA LYS A 148 -53.64 24.32 8.79
C LYS A 148 -53.97 24.21 10.27
N LYS A 149 -54.43 25.32 10.85
CA LYS A 149 -55.37 25.33 11.98
C LYS A 149 -56.78 25.02 11.46
#